data_AF-A0AAW7A3C2-F1
#
_entry.id   AF-A0AAW7A3C2-F1
#
_cell.length_a   1.000
_cell.length_b   1.000
_cell.length_c   1.000
_cell.angle_alpha   90.00
_cell.angle_beta   90.00
_cell.angle_gamma   90.00
#
_symmetry.space_group_name_H-M   'P 1'
#
loop_
_entity.id
_entity.type
_entity.pdbx_description
1 polymer ?
#
loop_
_entity_poly.entity_id
_entity_poly.type
_entity_poly.pdbx_seq_one_letter_code
_entity_poly.pdbx_strand_id
1 'polypeptide(L)' 'MEEFYIGALRVFGVLVRWIIIDFVLEIVSYYLGYLGVSILTLGKRPHKPVSDAMRLRISYFGILLLVLIFAFMIWLS' A
#
# COMPACT_ATOMS: atom_id res chain seq x y z
N MET A 1 23.91 -2.13 31.36
CA MET A 1 24.35 -2.46 29.98
C MET A 1 23.31 -3.31 29.27
N GLU A 2 22.90 -4.48 29.79
CA GLU A 2 21.84 -5.32 29.18
C GLU A 2 20.50 -4.63 28.89
N GLU A 3 19.98 -3.84 29.83
CA GLU A 3 18.70 -3.13 29.64
C GLU A 3 18.71 -2.15 28.45
N PHE A 4 19.86 -1.56 28.15
CA PHE A 4 20.04 -0.68 27.00
C PHE A 4 19.97 -1.46 25.68
N TYR A 5 20.55 -2.66 25.63
CA TYR A 5 20.47 -3.55 24.45
C TYR A 5 19.05 -4.06 24.21
N ILE A 6 18.30 -4.39 25.28
CA ILE A 6 16.90 -4.82 25.18
C ILE A 6 16.02 -3.68 24.66
N GLY A 7 16.23 -2.45 25.17
CA GLY A 7 15.54 -1.26 24.67
C GLY A 7 15.83 -0.98 23.19
N ALA A 8 17.10 -1.06 22.78
CA ALA A 8 17.51 -0.86 21.39
C ALA A 8 16.92 -1.91 20.44
N LEU A 9 16.93 -3.19 20.82
CA LEU A 9 16.32 -4.28 20.05
C LEU A 9 14.82 -4.08 19.83
N ARG A 10 14.12 -3.56 20.84
CA ARG A 10 12.68 -3.27 20.75
C ARG A 10 12.39 -2.15 19.76
N VAL A 11 13.16 -1.06 19.81
CA VAL A 11 13.03 0.07 18.86
C VAL A 11 13.36 -0.39 17.44
N PHE A 12 14.43 -1.17 17.27
CA PHE A 12 14.81 -1.73 15.98
C PHE A 12 13.72 -2.64 15.39
N GLY A 13 13.13 -3.52 16.22
CA GLY A 13 12.01 -4.36 15.80
C GLY A 13 10.78 -3.55 15.36
N VAL A 14 10.48 -2.44 16.04
CA VAL A 14 9.41 -1.53 15.63
C VAL A 14 9.73 -0.86 14.29
N LEU A 15 10.96 -0.39 14.08
CA LEU A 15 11.38 0.22 12.82
C LEU A 15 11.27 -0.75 11.65
N VAL A 16 11.77 -1.98 11.82
CA VAL A 16 11.67 -3.03 10.79
C VAL A 16 10.21 -3.32 10.46
N ARG A 17 9.34 -3.39 11.46
CA ARG A 17 7.90 -3.60 11.25
C ARG A 17 7.28 -2.46 10.44
N TRP A 18 7.62 -1.20 10.75
CA TRP A 18 7.13 -0.05 9.98
C TRP A 18 7.60 -0.08 8.53
N ILE A 19 8.86 -0.42 8.28
CA ILE A 19 9.41 -0.55 6.91
C ILE A 19 8.67 -1.64 6.13
N ILE A 20 8.40 -2.78 6.75
CA ILE A 20 7.64 -3.86 6.11
C ILE A 20 6.23 -3.40 5.77
N ILE A 21 5.55 -2.71 6.70
CA ILE A 21 4.20 -2.19 6.47
C ILE A 21 4.19 -1.22 5.30
N ASP A 22 5.14 -0.28 5.26
CA ASP A 22 5.22 0.73 4.20
C ASP A 22 5.45 0.08 2.83
N PHE A 23 6.37 -0.87 2.75
CA PHE A 23 6.64 -1.63 1.52
C PHE A 23 5.44 -2.44 1.05
N VAL A 24 4.74 -3.10 1.98
CA VAL A 24 3.51 -3.85 1.67
C VAL A 24 2.42 -2.90 1.19
N LEU A 25 2.25 -1.75 1.84
CA LEU A 25 1.24 -0.75 1.49
C LEU A 25 1.49 -0.18 0.09
N GLU A 26 2.74 0.13 -0.25
CA GLU A 26 3.12 0.60 -1.58
C GLU A 26 2.77 -0.44 -2.67
N ILE A 27 3.14 -1.69 -2.46
CA ILE A 27 2.85 -2.78 -3.40
C ILE A 27 1.34 -2.97 -3.53
N VAL A 28 0.64 -3.16 -2.41
CA VAL A 28 -0.80 -3.45 -2.42
C VAL A 28 -1.57 -2.30 -3.05
N SER A 29 -1.25 -1.05 -2.71
CA SER A 29 -1.91 0.11 -3.31
C SER A 29 -1.64 0.21 -4.81
N TYR A 30 -0.42 0.01 -5.28
CA TYR A 30 -0.14 0.04 -6.71
C TYR A 30 -0.92 -1.05 -7.47
N TYR A 31 -0.88 -2.29 -7.00
CA TYR A 31 -1.57 -3.40 -7.67
C TYR A 31 -3.10 -3.26 -7.59
N LEU A 32 -3.64 -2.86 -6.45
CA LEU A 32 -5.08 -2.64 -6.30
C LEU A 32 -5.56 -1.48 -7.17
N GLY A 33 -4.79 -0.38 -7.20
CA GLY A 33 -5.08 0.74 -8.09
C GLY A 33 -5.04 0.33 -9.56
N TYR A 34 -4.05 -0.48 -9.95
CA TYR A 34 -3.92 -0.98 -11.32
C TYR A 34 -5.10 -1.87 -11.71
N LEU A 35 -5.52 -2.76 -10.81
CA LEU A 35 -6.71 -3.59 -10.97
C LEU A 35 -7.97 -2.73 -11.09
N GLY A 36 -8.15 -1.75 -10.20
CA GLY A 36 -9.29 -0.85 -10.22
C GLY A 36 -9.38 -0.05 -11.52
N VAL A 37 -8.25 0.51 -11.98
CA VAL A 37 -8.19 1.16 -13.30
C VAL A 37 -8.54 0.18 -14.41
N SER A 38 -7.98 -1.04 -14.38
CA SER A 38 -8.29 -2.08 -15.38
C SER A 38 -9.78 -2.46 -15.39
N ILE A 39 -10.47 -2.42 -14.25
CA ILE A 39 -11.92 -2.68 -14.19
C ILE A 39 -12.69 -1.50 -14.79
N LEU A 40 -12.36 -0.27 -14.36
CA LEU A 40 -13.01 0.96 -14.84
C LEU A 40 -12.85 1.17 -16.35
N THR A 41 -11.75 0.72 -16.92
CA THR A 41 -11.46 0.84 -18.35
C THR A 41 -11.86 -0.40 -19.16
N LEU A 42 -12.63 -1.33 -18.57
CA LEU A 42 -13.09 -2.57 -19.20
C LEU A 42 -11.96 -3.43 -19.78
N GLY A 43 -10.86 -3.54 -19.04
CA GLY A 43 -9.67 -4.30 -19.41
C GLY A 43 -8.63 -3.53 -20.21
N LYS A 44 -8.86 -2.25 -20.55
CA LYS A 44 -7.83 -1.43 -21.21
C LYS A 44 -6.75 -1.03 -20.21
N ARG A 45 -5.57 -1.60 -20.35
CA ARG A 45 -4.44 -1.35 -19.45
C ARG A 45 -3.57 -0.22 -19.98
N PRO A 46 -3.01 0.65 -19.10
CA PRO A 46 -1.99 1.58 -19.54
C PRO A 46 -0.80 0.79 -20.11
N HIS A 47 -0.40 1.13 -21.33
CA HIS A 47 0.71 0.48 -22.02
C HIS A 47 2.00 0.73 -21.26
N LYS A 48 2.80 -0.32 -21.05
CA LYS A 48 4.12 -0.18 -20.41
C LYS A 48 5.10 0.38 -21.45
N PRO A 49 6.07 1.25 -21.05
CA PRO A 49 6.35 1.70 -19.70
C PRO A 49 5.36 2.78 -19.21
N VAL A 50 4.91 2.64 -17.96
CA VAL A 50 4.06 3.63 -17.30
C VAL A 50 4.97 4.70 -16.71
N SER A 51 4.70 5.99 -16.97
CA SER A 51 5.48 7.09 -16.40
C SER A 51 5.37 7.12 -14.87
N ASP A 52 6.40 7.65 -14.19
CA ASP A 52 6.40 7.71 -12.72
C ASP A 52 5.20 8.49 -12.17
N ALA A 53 4.80 9.57 -12.86
CA ALA A 53 3.60 10.32 -12.51
C ALA A 53 2.33 9.47 -12.61
N MET A 54 2.22 8.61 -13.61
CA MET A 54 1.08 7.71 -13.77
C MET A 54 1.12 6.57 -12.76
N ARG A 55 2.31 6.04 -12.44
CA ARG A 55 2.50 5.05 -11.35
C ARG A 55 1.99 5.62 -10.02
N LEU A 56 2.38 6.84 -9.68
CA LEU A 56 1.96 7.52 -8.45
C LEU A 56 0.43 7.71 -8.38
N ARG A 57 -0.20 8.13 -9.50
CA ARG A 57 -1.66 8.27 -9.60
C ARG A 57 -2.38 6.95 -9.41
N ILE A 58 -1.86 5.87 -10.00
CA ILE A 58 -2.40 4.52 -9.82
C ILE A 58 -2.31 4.09 -8.37
N SER A 59 -1.16 4.30 -7.70
CA SER A 59 -1.01 3.98 -6.28
C SER A 59 -1.99 4.77 -5.40
N TYR A 60 -2.14 6.09 -5.61
CA TYR A 60 -3.12 6.88 -4.86
C TYR A 60 -4.55 6.39 -5.06
N PHE A 61 -4.91 6.01 -6.28
CA PHE A 61 -6.21 5.42 -6.55
C PHE A 61 -6.40 4.10 -5.81
N GLY A 62 -5.36 3.26 -5.73
CA GLY A 62 -5.40 2.05 -4.93
C GLY A 62 -5.53 2.30 -3.42
N ILE A 63 -4.86 3.33 -2.89
CA ILE A 63 -5.06 3.75 -1.48
C ILE A 63 -6.52 4.15 -1.26
N LEU A 64 -7.11 4.94 -2.17
CA LEU A 64 -8.52 5.31 -2.10
C LEU A 64 -9.43 4.06 -2.09
N LEU A 65 -9.17 3.08 -2.96
CA LEU A 65 -9.92 1.83 -2.97
C LEU A 65 -9.76 1.03 -1.67
N LEU A 66 -8.56 0.94 -1.11
CA LEU A 66 -8.35 0.30 0.19
C LEU A 66 -9.21 0.96 1.28
N VAL A 67 -9.18 2.29 1.36
CA VAL A 67 -9.97 3.04 2.35
C VAL A 67 -11.47 2.77 2.17
N LEU A 68 -11.96 2.77 0.92
CA LEU A 68 -13.36 2.47 0.63
C LEU A 68 -13.74 1.03 1.03
N ILE A 69 -12.88 0.05 0.75
CA ILE A 69 -13.10 -1.35 1.14
C ILE A 69 -13.15 -1.46 2.67
N PHE A 70 -12.22 -0.85 3.40
CA PHE A 70 -12.23 -0.86 4.86
C PHE A 70 -13.47 -0.19 5.44
N ALA A 71 -13.85 0.99 4.92
CA ALA A 71 -15.06 1.68 5.34
C ALA A 71 -16.31 0.82 5.11
N PHE A 72 -16.40 0.14 3.96
CA PHE A 72 -17.50 -0.76 3.64
C PHE A 72 -17.53 -2.01 4.55
N MET A 73 -16.37 -2.61 4.83
CA MET A 73 -16.25 -3.73 5.77
C MET A 73 -16.70 -3.35 7.19
N ILE A 74 -16.33 -2.15 7.66
CA ILE A 74 -16.76 -1.65 8.97
C ILE A 74 -18.28 -1.40 8.99
N TRP A 75 -18.84 -0.86 7.91
CA TRP A 75 -20.27 -0.60 7.81
C TRP A 75 -21.12 -1.88 7.76
N LEU A 76 -20.60 -2.96 7.16
CA LEU A 76 -21.25 -4.26 7.09
C LEU A 76 -21.13 -5.11 8.36
N SER A 77 -20.20 -4.76 9.26
CA SER A 77 -19.95 -5.48 10.52
C SER A 77 -20.92 -5.04 11.61
#